data_AF-A0A7J8GIK3-F1
#
_entry.id   AF-A0A7J8GIK3-F1
#
_cell.length_a   1.000
_cell.length_b   1.000
_cell.length_c   1.000
_cell.angle_alpha   90.00
_cell.angle_beta   90.00
_cell.angle_gamma   90.00
#
_symmetry.space_group_name_H-M   'P 1'
#
loop_
_entity.id
_entity.type
_entity.pdbx_description
1 polymer ?
#
loop_
_entity_poly.entity_id
_entity_poly.type
_entity_poly.pdbx_seq_one_letter_code
_entity_poly.pdbx_strand_id
1 'polypeptide(L)'
;MAQLLGISLGLTYDDNYNCFCPGTACIMNPQAIRSHGVKYFSNCSMDGYNRVVSQPEFKCLQNQTVSNMARQSSDTCGNGRVDNEEQCDCGTPEQCTFKRCCNPTSCTLIGAAECGSGACCDNKDPCDFSEYCSGTNEFCVADLKSADLEPCNNKTAFCYKGICRDTTRQCVQLFGKFAKGADYLCTQEVNYQADKFGDCDGKRCLLWSVLCGKLVCHWTHTRILPITDFDVQYTYIGGHVCISAAGRPNSAPRDKTYIGDGTICDENKACFRGSCQPISANKNYTTCNSTRHCNGHGVCNDEDVCHCDPGYAPPHCKATPSSPGGSLYDGFWYWDSKKKAAVMPTKKLHVASGKNGLLISFCIFLTFLLLIAIIALKWNKIKFWKRETVNEGSMSEGNSNKQVVHKVQAVTK
;
A
#
# COMPACT_ATOMS: atom_id res chain seq x y z
N MET A 1 -6.55 -28.65 -27.76
CA MET A 1 -7.28 -27.37 -27.61
C MET A 1 -6.35 -26.17 -27.68
N ALA A 2 -5.37 -26.02 -26.77
CA ALA A 2 -4.42 -24.90 -26.78
C ALA A 2 -3.71 -24.70 -28.14
N GLN A 3 -3.28 -25.78 -28.79
CA GLN A 3 -2.66 -25.74 -30.12
C GLN A 3 -3.59 -25.18 -31.21
N LEU A 4 -4.87 -25.59 -31.21
CA LEU A 4 -5.86 -25.09 -32.19
C LEU A 4 -6.17 -23.61 -31.96
N LEU A 5 -6.30 -23.20 -30.69
CA LEU A 5 -6.50 -21.80 -30.33
C LEU A 5 -5.29 -20.94 -30.72
N GLY A 6 -4.07 -21.45 -30.53
CA GLY A 6 -2.86 -20.77 -31.00
C GLY A 6 -2.89 -20.51 -32.51
N ILE A 7 -3.30 -21.51 -33.31
CA ILE A 7 -3.46 -21.34 -34.76
C ILE A 7 -4.56 -20.34 -35.11
N SER A 8 -5.70 -20.38 -34.41
CA SER A 8 -6.78 -19.39 -34.60
C SER A 8 -6.35 -17.96 -34.24
N LEU A 9 -5.37 -17.81 -33.36
CA LEU A 9 -4.72 -16.55 -33.00
C LEU A 9 -3.54 -16.21 -33.94
N GLY A 10 -3.34 -16.92 -35.04
CA GLY A 10 -2.30 -16.61 -36.02
C GLY A 10 -0.91 -17.14 -35.69
N LEU A 11 -0.76 -18.03 -34.71
CA LEU A 11 0.49 -18.77 -34.49
C LEU A 11 0.65 -19.89 -35.53
N THR A 12 1.88 -20.15 -35.94
CA THR A 12 2.23 -21.27 -36.83
C THR A 12 2.83 -22.43 -36.06
N TYR A 13 2.93 -23.60 -36.69
CA TYR A 13 3.68 -24.71 -36.10
C TYR A 13 5.15 -24.34 -35.91
N ASP A 14 5.73 -24.85 -34.82
CA ASP A 14 7.15 -24.66 -34.50
C ASP A 14 8.03 -25.39 -35.52
N ASP A 15 9.10 -24.75 -35.97
CA ASP A 15 10.20 -25.41 -36.68
C ASP A 15 11.15 -26.03 -35.65
N ASN A 16 11.23 -27.37 -35.64
CA ASN A 16 12.01 -28.12 -34.67
C ASN A 16 13.53 -27.82 -34.70
N TYR A 17 14.04 -27.16 -35.76
CA TYR A 17 15.46 -26.83 -35.87
C TYR A 17 15.79 -25.41 -35.43
N ASN A 18 14.81 -24.49 -35.49
CA ASN A 18 15.03 -23.05 -35.27
C ASN A 18 14.32 -22.53 -34.01
N CYS A 19 13.39 -23.29 -33.46
CA CYS A 19 12.61 -22.91 -32.29
C CYS A 19 13.06 -23.68 -31.06
N PHE A 20 13.39 -22.95 -30.00
CA PHE A 20 13.75 -23.51 -28.71
C PHE A 20 12.51 -23.88 -27.91
N CYS A 21 12.46 -25.14 -27.45
CA CYS A 21 11.41 -25.65 -26.58
C CYS A 21 11.92 -25.81 -25.15
N PRO A 22 11.33 -25.13 -24.15
CA PRO A 22 11.76 -25.22 -22.75
C PRO A 22 11.54 -26.59 -22.09
N GLY A 23 10.70 -27.44 -22.69
CA GLY A 23 10.36 -28.75 -22.15
C GLY A 23 10.46 -29.86 -23.21
N THR A 24 9.97 -31.05 -22.86
CA THR A 24 10.03 -32.24 -23.73
C THR A 24 9.10 -32.15 -24.94
N ALA A 25 8.06 -31.30 -24.88
CA ALA A 25 7.18 -31.04 -26.01
C ALA A 25 6.63 -29.62 -25.96
N CYS A 26 6.60 -28.97 -27.12
CA CYS A 26 6.01 -27.65 -27.29
C CYS A 26 4.60 -27.73 -27.88
N ILE A 27 3.71 -26.86 -27.44
CA ILE A 27 2.28 -26.85 -27.78
C ILE A 27 2.08 -26.70 -29.29
N MET A 28 2.91 -25.90 -29.97
CA MET A 28 2.82 -25.67 -31.41
C MET A 28 3.67 -26.65 -32.22
N ASN A 29 4.16 -27.74 -31.62
CA ASN A 29 4.80 -28.82 -32.37
C ASN A 29 3.71 -29.75 -32.97
N PRO A 30 3.79 -30.15 -34.26
CA PRO A 30 2.81 -31.06 -34.86
C PRO A 30 2.65 -32.41 -34.12
N GLN A 31 3.70 -32.86 -33.44
CA GLN A 31 3.71 -34.11 -32.66
C GLN A 31 3.27 -33.92 -31.20
N ALA A 32 2.92 -32.70 -30.78
CA ALA A 32 2.51 -32.39 -29.41
C ALA A 32 1.27 -33.14 -28.96
N ILE A 33 0.41 -33.59 -29.88
CA ILE A 33 -0.77 -34.39 -29.55
C ILE A 33 -0.36 -35.77 -29.02
N ARG A 34 0.78 -36.30 -29.47
CA ARG A 34 1.29 -37.63 -29.09
C ARG A 34 2.16 -37.60 -27.83
N SER A 35 2.49 -36.41 -27.31
CA SER A 35 3.28 -36.28 -26.08
C SER A 35 2.39 -36.24 -24.84
N HIS A 36 2.85 -36.91 -23.79
CA HIS A 36 2.26 -36.89 -22.45
C HIS A 36 3.02 -35.90 -21.56
N GLY A 37 2.34 -35.35 -20.54
CA GLY A 37 2.94 -34.39 -19.60
C GLY A 37 2.69 -32.92 -19.95
N VAL A 38 3.35 -32.03 -19.19
CA VAL A 38 3.23 -30.57 -19.32
C VAL A 38 3.88 -30.11 -20.62
N LYS A 39 3.16 -29.28 -21.39
CA LYS A 39 3.60 -28.76 -22.69
C LYS A 39 3.77 -27.26 -22.57
N TYR A 40 4.80 -26.73 -23.21
CA TYR A 40 5.17 -25.31 -23.14
C TYR A 40 5.00 -24.65 -24.51
N PHE A 41 4.87 -23.33 -24.56
CA PHE A 41 5.07 -22.63 -25.85
C PHE A 41 6.56 -22.47 -26.11
N SER A 42 6.97 -22.58 -27.37
CA SER A 42 8.35 -22.31 -27.78
C SER A 42 8.64 -20.80 -27.75
N ASN A 43 9.90 -20.42 -27.88
CA ASN A 43 10.28 -19.02 -28.09
C ASN A 43 9.63 -18.44 -29.36
N CYS A 44 9.63 -19.17 -30.48
CA CYS A 44 8.99 -18.75 -31.73
C CYS A 44 7.48 -18.53 -31.58
N SER A 45 6.81 -19.41 -30.84
CA SER A 45 5.39 -19.28 -30.54
C SER A 45 5.12 -18.01 -29.72
N MET A 46 5.99 -17.70 -28.76
CA MET A 46 5.87 -16.51 -27.92
C MET A 46 6.12 -15.22 -28.72
N ASP A 47 7.14 -15.21 -29.58
CA ASP A 47 7.44 -14.08 -30.46
C ASP A 47 6.33 -13.86 -31.49
N GLY A 48 5.79 -14.95 -32.04
CA GLY A 48 4.62 -14.91 -32.92
C GLY A 48 3.41 -14.31 -32.23
N TYR A 49 3.16 -14.71 -30.98
CA TYR A 49 2.06 -14.17 -30.17
C TYR A 49 2.22 -12.67 -29.93
N ASN A 50 3.41 -12.23 -29.51
CA ASN A 50 3.70 -10.81 -29.27
C ASN A 50 3.47 -9.96 -30.53
N ARG A 51 3.83 -10.48 -31.71
CA ARG A 51 3.59 -9.80 -32.99
C ARG A 51 2.11 -9.76 -33.36
N VAL A 52 1.35 -10.82 -33.10
CA VAL A 52 -0.10 -10.87 -33.39
C VAL A 52 -0.86 -9.94 -32.46
N VAL A 53 -0.63 -10.02 -31.15
CA VAL A 53 -1.36 -9.23 -30.15
C VAL A 53 -1.09 -7.73 -30.30
N SER A 54 0.06 -7.34 -30.84
CA SER A 54 0.36 -5.93 -31.15
C SER A 54 -0.42 -5.38 -32.34
N GLN A 55 -1.15 -6.21 -33.10
CA GLN A 55 -1.93 -5.75 -34.26
C GLN A 55 -3.29 -5.17 -33.85
N PRO A 56 -3.79 -4.13 -34.55
CA PRO A 56 -5.05 -3.46 -34.21
C PRO A 56 -6.28 -4.39 -34.18
N GLU A 57 -6.24 -5.48 -34.95
CA GLU A 57 -7.32 -6.46 -35.12
C GLU A 57 -7.55 -7.31 -33.85
N PHE A 58 -6.54 -7.43 -32.98
CA PHE A 58 -6.61 -8.21 -31.74
C PHE A 58 -6.91 -7.34 -30.51
N LYS A 59 -7.23 -6.06 -30.72
CA LYS A 59 -7.58 -5.11 -29.65
C LYS A 59 -8.84 -5.53 -28.87
N CYS A 60 -9.72 -6.33 -29.48
CA CYS A 60 -10.90 -6.90 -28.80
C CYS A 60 -10.53 -7.95 -27.75
N LEU A 61 -9.44 -8.71 -27.92
CA LEU A 61 -8.98 -9.70 -26.94
C LEU A 61 -8.20 -9.07 -25.79
N GLN A 62 -7.69 -7.85 -25.97
CA GLN A 62 -7.08 -7.06 -24.90
C GLN A 62 -8.15 -6.42 -23.99
N ASN A 63 -9.37 -6.24 -24.50
CA ASN A 63 -10.43 -5.45 -23.88
C ASN A 63 -11.77 -6.20 -23.71
N GLN A 64 -11.75 -7.48 -23.35
CA GLN A 64 -13.01 -8.14 -22.98
C GLN A 64 -12.97 -8.97 -21.69
N THR A 65 -13.78 -8.46 -20.77
CA THR A 65 -14.54 -9.09 -19.70
C THR A 65 -14.84 -10.57 -19.95
N VAL A 66 -14.30 -11.45 -19.09
CA VAL A 66 -14.83 -12.80 -18.95
C VAL A 66 -16.21 -12.66 -18.31
N SER A 67 -17.26 -12.67 -19.13
CA SER A 67 -18.62 -12.89 -18.65
C SER A 67 -18.66 -14.23 -17.91
N ASN A 68 -19.32 -14.25 -16.76
CA ASN A 68 -19.49 -15.39 -15.88
C ASN A 68 -20.19 -16.56 -16.59
N MET A 69 -19.47 -17.31 -17.43
CA MET A 69 -19.78 -18.71 -17.65
C MET A 69 -19.25 -19.47 -16.45
N ALA A 70 -20.18 -19.95 -15.63
CA ALA A 70 -19.97 -20.82 -14.49
C ALA A 70 -18.96 -21.93 -14.82
N ARG A 71 -17.68 -21.68 -14.52
CA ARG A 71 -16.70 -22.73 -14.35
C ARG A 71 -16.90 -23.22 -12.93
N GLN A 72 -17.24 -24.48 -12.78
CA GLN A 72 -16.91 -25.24 -11.58
C GLN A 72 -15.37 -25.26 -11.48
N SER A 73 -14.76 -24.19 -10.99
CA SER A 73 -13.41 -24.26 -10.45
C SER A 73 -13.54 -25.00 -9.12
N SER A 74 -12.73 -26.05 -8.92
CA SER A 74 -12.54 -26.53 -7.56
C SER A 74 -11.97 -25.36 -6.76
N ASP A 75 -12.63 -24.97 -5.68
CA ASP A 75 -12.10 -23.98 -4.74
C ASP A 75 -10.70 -24.48 -4.33
N THR A 76 -9.64 -23.74 -4.67
CA THR A 76 -8.26 -24.23 -4.51
C THR A 76 -7.32 -23.10 -4.15
N CYS A 77 -6.98 -23.06 -2.88
CA CYS A 77 -6.00 -22.15 -2.32
C CYS A 77 -4.66 -22.17 -3.05
N GLY A 78 -4.18 -20.98 -3.41
CA GLY A 78 -2.92 -20.72 -4.10
C GLY A 78 -3.09 -20.52 -5.61
N ASN A 79 -4.33 -20.38 -6.09
CA ASN A 79 -4.64 -20.07 -7.49
C ASN A 79 -4.68 -18.55 -7.77
N GLY A 80 -4.53 -17.72 -6.73
CA GLY A 80 -4.50 -16.25 -6.81
C GLY A 80 -5.88 -15.61 -6.88
N ARG A 81 -6.96 -16.36 -6.63
CA ARG A 81 -8.34 -15.90 -6.59
C ARG A 81 -8.97 -16.36 -5.29
N VAL A 82 -9.56 -15.43 -4.55
CA VAL A 82 -10.30 -15.76 -3.34
C VAL A 82 -11.56 -16.55 -3.72
N ASP A 83 -11.57 -17.84 -3.38
CA ASP A 83 -12.69 -18.75 -3.60
C ASP A 83 -13.63 -18.79 -2.37
N ASN A 84 -14.71 -19.59 -2.43
CA ASN A 84 -15.62 -19.71 -1.29
C ASN A 84 -14.89 -20.35 -0.09
N GLU A 85 -15.02 -19.75 1.10
CA GLU A 85 -14.34 -20.11 2.36
C GLU A 85 -12.92 -19.56 2.58
N GLU A 86 -12.29 -18.96 1.58
CA GLU A 86 -10.98 -18.31 1.73
C GLU A 86 -11.11 -16.86 2.22
N GLN A 87 -10.16 -16.40 3.03
CA GLN A 87 -10.08 -14.99 3.45
C GLN A 87 -9.15 -14.17 2.55
N CYS A 88 -8.21 -14.84 1.91
CA CYS A 88 -7.26 -14.28 0.94
C CYS A 88 -6.63 -15.44 0.14
N ASP A 89 -6.30 -15.21 -1.13
CA ASP A 89 -5.42 -16.04 -1.94
C ASP A 89 -4.41 -15.15 -2.68
N CYS A 90 -3.13 -15.26 -2.35
CA CYS A 90 -2.05 -14.48 -2.96
C CYS A 90 -1.24 -15.29 -4.00
N GLY A 91 -1.75 -16.44 -4.42
CA GLY A 91 -1.05 -17.39 -5.28
C GLY A 91 -0.18 -18.37 -4.48
N THR A 92 0.69 -19.10 -5.18
CA THR A 92 1.56 -20.09 -4.54
C THR A 92 2.53 -19.45 -3.54
N PRO A 93 3.10 -20.21 -2.59
CA PRO A 93 4.07 -19.67 -1.62
C PRO A 93 5.27 -18.93 -2.25
N GLU A 94 5.66 -19.31 -3.45
CA GLU A 94 6.74 -18.68 -4.22
C GLU A 94 6.29 -17.36 -4.85
N GLN A 95 5.04 -17.27 -5.29
CA GLN A 95 4.49 -16.12 -6.03
C GLN A 95 3.83 -15.07 -5.13
N CYS A 96 3.42 -15.46 -3.92
CA CYS A 96 2.73 -14.59 -2.99
C CYS A 96 3.57 -13.37 -2.60
N THR A 97 3.11 -12.17 -2.98
CA THR A 97 3.69 -10.89 -2.59
C THR A 97 3.23 -10.46 -1.19
N PHE A 98 2.03 -10.87 -0.78
CA PHE A 98 1.38 -10.49 0.47
C PHE A 98 1.70 -11.41 1.66
N LYS A 99 2.93 -11.93 1.77
CA LYS A 99 3.33 -12.94 2.80
C LYS A 99 3.15 -12.49 4.26
N ARG A 100 2.97 -11.18 4.49
CA ARG A 100 2.70 -10.62 5.83
C ARG A 100 1.22 -10.55 6.16
N CYS A 101 0.36 -10.61 5.14
CA CYS A 101 -1.07 -10.37 5.25
C CYS A 101 -1.86 -11.64 4.97
N CYS A 102 -1.38 -12.48 4.05
CA CYS A 102 -2.00 -13.74 3.68
C CYS A 102 -1.05 -14.93 3.88
N ASN A 103 -1.57 -16.02 4.45
CA ASN A 103 -0.88 -17.29 4.48
C ASN A 103 -1.16 -18.04 3.16
N PRO A 104 -0.16 -18.22 2.27
CA PRO A 104 -0.35 -18.80 0.94
C PRO A 104 -0.65 -20.31 0.95
N THR A 105 -0.56 -20.98 2.11
CA THR A 105 -0.85 -22.41 2.23
C THR A 105 -2.25 -22.66 2.79
N SER A 106 -2.76 -21.75 3.61
CA SER A 106 -4.09 -21.89 4.24
C SER A 106 -5.12 -20.88 3.73
N CYS A 107 -4.72 -19.92 2.89
CA CYS A 107 -5.58 -18.87 2.35
C CYS A 107 -6.37 -18.10 3.43
N THR A 108 -5.68 -17.88 4.56
CA THR A 108 -6.17 -17.15 5.72
C THR A 108 -5.35 -15.90 6.00
N LEU A 109 -6.00 -14.89 6.56
CA LEU A 109 -5.35 -13.64 6.95
C LEU A 109 -4.44 -13.85 8.16
N ILE A 110 -3.31 -13.17 8.17
CA ILE A 110 -2.33 -13.24 9.26
C ILE A 110 -2.56 -12.07 10.23
N GLY A 111 -2.78 -12.39 11.51
CA GLY A 111 -2.91 -11.38 12.57
C GLY A 111 -4.17 -10.53 12.42
N ALA A 112 -3.97 -9.20 12.36
CA ALA A 112 -5.05 -8.21 12.21
C ALA A 112 -5.12 -7.62 10.78
N ALA A 113 -4.60 -8.32 9.77
CA ALA A 113 -4.65 -7.87 8.40
C ALA A 113 -6.12 -7.78 7.92
N GLU A 114 -6.49 -6.64 7.32
CA GLU A 114 -7.83 -6.42 6.76
C GLU A 114 -7.99 -6.98 5.35
N CYS A 115 -6.86 -7.21 4.67
CA CYS A 115 -6.80 -7.75 3.32
C CYS A 115 -5.53 -8.62 3.19
N GLY A 116 -5.51 -9.54 2.22
CA GLY A 116 -4.33 -10.36 1.91
C GLY A 116 -4.15 -10.67 0.42
N SER A 117 -5.03 -10.10 -0.43
CA SER A 117 -5.16 -10.39 -1.86
C SER A 117 -5.84 -9.25 -2.59
N GLY A 118 -5.64 -9.21 -3.92
CA GLY A 118 -6.26 -8.23 -4.80
C GLY A 118 -5.46 -6.93 -4.90
N ALA A 119 -5.73 -6.17 -5.97
CA ALA A 119 -4.99 -4.95 -6.31
C ALA A 119 -5.10 -3.86 -5.23
N CYS A 120 -6.17 -3.87 -4.43
CA CYS A 120 -6.38 -2.90 -3.35
C CYS A 120 -5.70 -3.29 -2.04
N CYS A 121 -5.05 -4.45 -1.98
CA CYS A 121 -4.37 -4.92 -0.79
C CYS A 121 -2.88 -4.72 -0.91
N ASP A 122 -2.37 -3.50 -0.77
CA ASP A 122 -0.92 -3.30 -0.70
C ASP A 122 -0.57 -2.22 0.32
N ASN A 123 0.65 -2.31 0.87
CA ASN A 123 1.31 -1.16 1.49
C ASN A 123 1.65 -0.20 0.35
N LYS A 124 0.67 0.60 -0.07
CA LYS A 124 0.82 1.55 -1.16
C LYS A 124 2.04 2.43 -0.90
N ASP A 125 2.83 2.61 -1.95
CA ASP A 125 3.90 3.57 -1.96
C ASP A 125 3.33 4.94 -1.57
N PRO A 126 4.01 5.76 -0.74
CA PRO A 126 3.53 7.12 -0.45
C PRO A 126 3.28 8.00 -1.69
N CYS A 127 3.83 7.60 -2.84
CA CYS A 127 3.68 8.27 -4.12
C CYS A 127 2.57 7.68 -5.01
N ASP A 128 1.89 6.63 -4.56
CA ASP A 128 0.76 5.98 -5.22
C ASP A 128 -0.54 6.28 -4.44
N PHE A 129 -1.56 6.78 -5.12
CA PHE A 129 -2.80 7.19 -4.45
C PHE A 129 -3.87 6.12 -4.54
N SER A 130 -4.87 6.17 -3.66
CA SER A 130 -5.99 5.24 -3.74
C SER A 130 -7.07 5.78 -4.67
N GLU A 131 -7.47 4.97 -5.64
CA GLU A 131 -8.59 5.21 -6.53
C GLU A 131 -9.89 4.61 -5.98
N TYR A 132 -11.00 5.22 -6.38
CA TYR A 132 -12.35 4.83 -6.01
C TYR A 132 -13.19 4.63 -7.26
N CYS A 133 -14.13 3.69 -7.19
CA CYS A 133 -15.10 3.50 -8.27
C CYS A 133 -16.05 4.71 -8.32
N SER A 134 -16.12 5.37 -9.48
CA SER A 134 -16.99 6.55 -9.69
C SER A 134 -18.49 6.24 -9.58
N GLY A 135 -18.86 4.95 -9.68
CA GLY A 135 -20.26 4.49 -9.72
C GLY A 135 -21.00 4.82 -11.02
N THR A 136 -20.33 5.46 -11.98
CA THR A 136 -20.85 5.78 -13.31
C THR A 136 -20.36 4.84 -14.41
N ASN A 137 -19.30 4.09 -14.11
CA ASN A 137 -18.68 3.13 -15.01
C ASN A 137 -18.27 1.89 -14.20
N GLU A 138 -18.26 0.72 -14.83
CA GLU A 138 -17.79 -0.54 -14.25
C GLU A 138 -16.25 -0.61 -14.13
N PHE A 139 -15.52 0.25 -14.85
CA PHE A 139 -14.07 0.32 -14.80
C PHE A 139 -13.58 1.28 -13.72
N CYS A 140 -12.46 0.92 -13.07
CA CYS A 140 -11.76 1.83 -12.16
C CYS A 140 -11.33 3.09 -12.91
N VAL A 141 -11.22 4.21 -12.20
CA VAL A 141 -10.62 5.41 -12.76
C VAL A 141 -9.14 5.15 -13.10
N ALA A 142 -8.55 6.04 -13.89
CA ALA A 142 -7.12 5.95 -14.20
C ALA A 142 -6.29 6.00 -12.90
N ASP A 143 -5.21 5.21 -12.89
CA ASP A 143 -4.24 5.14 -11.79
C ASP A 143 -3.60 6.51 -11.55
N LEU A 144 -3.78 7.06 -10.35
CA LEU A 144 -3.29 8.38 -9.98
C LEU A 144 -2.10 8.25 -9.04
N LYS A 145 -1.01 8.93 -9.40
CA LYS A 145 0.21 8.95 -8.61
C LYS A 145 0.69 10.38 -8.38
N SER A 146 1.53 10.56 -7.38
CA SER A 146 2.18 11.83 -7.14
C SER A 146 3.02 12.22 -8.36
N ALA A 147 3.03 13.52 -8.67
CA ALA A 147 3.88 14.06 -9.72
C ALA A 147 5.35 13.74 -9.44
N ASP A 148 6.13 13.57 -10.51
CA ASP A 148 7.56 13.38 -10.39
C ASP A 148 8.18 14.58 -9.63
N LEU A 149 8.99 14.26 -8.62
CA LEU A 149 9.77 15.17 -7.77
C LEU A 149 8.98 15.93 -6.71
N GLU A 150 7.73 15.54 -6.43
CA GLU A 150 7.06 15.89 -5.16
C GLU A 150 7.74 15.19 -3.98
N PRO A 151 7.83 15.84 -2.80
CA PRO A 151 8.49 15.27 -1.64
C PRO A 151 7.64 14.17 -1.00
N CYS A 152 8.29 13.08 -0.62
CA CYS A 152 7.71 11.96 0.13
C CYS A 152 8.58 11.62 1.35
N ASN A 153 8.11 10.71 2.19
CA ASN A 153 8.79 10.28 3.42
C ASN A 153 9.21 11.46 4.32
N ASN A 154 8.25 12.30 4.74
CA ASN A 154 8.53 13.52 5.52
C ASN A 154 9.60 14.44 4.89
N LYS A 155 9.55 14.58 3.55
CA LYS A 155 10.46 15.41 2.73
C LYS A 155 11.91 14.94 2.69
N THR A 156 12.20 13.68 3.04
CA THR A 156 13.54 13.11 2.93
C THR A 156 13.79 12.37 1.61
N ALA A 157 12.76 12.23 0.76
CA ALA A 157 12.84 11.60 -0.54
C ALA A 157 11.91 12.29 -1.54
N PHE A 158 12.04 11.95 -2.82
CA PHE A 158 11.12 12.39 -3.87
C PHE A 158 10.35 11.22 -4.47
N CYS A 159 9.12 11.50 -4.89
CA CYS A 159 8.36 10.64 -5.77
C CYS A 159 8.98 10.64 -7.16
N TYR A 160 9.24 9.47 -7.74
CA TYR A 160 9.67 9.39 -9.13
C TYR A 160 9.18 8.11 -9.78
N LYS A 161 8.30 8.27 -10.76
CA LYS A 161 7.55 7.21 -11.45
C LYS A 161 6.70 6.39 -10.49
N GLY A 162 5.94 7.07 -9.62
CA GLY A 162 5.02 6.44 -8.65
C GLY A 162 5.72 5.75 -7.47
N ILE A 163 7.04 5.93 -7.31
CA ILE A 163 7.82 5.30 -6.24
C ILE A 163 8.55 6.36 -5.44
N CYS A 164 8.41 6.33 -4.12
CA CYS A 164 9.19 7.15 -3.20
C CYS A 164 10.65 6.66 -3.20
N ARG A 165 11.55 7.46 -3.78
CA ARG A 165 12.98 7.18 -4.00
C ARG A 165 13.80 7.39 -2.74
N ASP A 166 13.61 6.47 -1.80
CA ASP A 166 14.37 6.43 -0.55
C ASP A 166 15.59 5.49 -0.66
N THR A 167 16.78 6.01 -0.37
CA THR A 167 18.04 5.24 -0.44
C THR A 167 18.04 4.06 0.52
N THR A 168 17.47 4.19 1.72
CA THR A 168 17.36 3.07 2.68
C THR A 168 16.46 1.98 2.12
N ARG A 169 15.35 2.34 1.49
CA ARG A 169 14.49 1.36 0.81
C ARG A 169 15.24 0.64 -0.31
N GLN A 170 16.02 1.35 -1.13
CA GLN A 170 16.81 0.74 -2.19
C GLN A 170 17.88 -0.21 -1.61
N CYS A 171 18.56 0.19 -0.52
CA CYS A 171 19.50 -0.66 0.20
C CYS A 171 18.86 -1.96 0.70
N VAL A 172 17.68 -1.87 1.31
CA VAL A 172 16.93 -3.05 1.79
C VAL A 172 16.51 -3.95 0.64
N GLN A 173 16.12 -3.38 -0.51
CA GLN A 173 15.74 -4.16 -1.68
C GLN A 173 16.94 -4.92 -2.29
N LEU A 174 18.13 -4.31 -2.31
CA LEU A 174 19.31 -4.90 -2.92
C LEU A 174 20.06 -5.86 -1.98
N PHE A 175 20.22 -5.48 -0.72
CA PHE A 175 21.06 -6.18 0.25
C PHE A 175 20.26 -6.83 1.39
N GLY A 176 18.95 -6.59 1.48
CA GLY A 176 18.09 -7.17 2.50
C GLY A 176 17.99 -6.33 3.78
N LYS A 177 17.24 -6.86 4.75
CA LYS A 177 16.72 -6.13 5.92
C LYS A 177 17.74 -5.45 6.85
N PHE A 178 19.02 -5.78 6.76
CA PHE A 178 20.08 -5.22 7.61
C PHE A 178 20.89 -4.13 6.90
N ALA A 179 20.52 -3.78 5.67
CA ALA A 179 21.11 -2.67 4.96
C ALA A 179 20.31 -1.40 5.20
N LYS A 180 21.02 -0.28 5.31
CA LYS A 180 20.45 1.06 5.45
C LYS A 180 21.17 2.02 4.52
N GLY A 181 20.52 3.09 4.05
CA GLY A 181 21.19 4.14 3.30
C GLY A 181 22.41 4.64 4.08
N ALA A 182 23.55 4.71 3.40
CA ALA A 182 24.79 5.17 4.02
C ALA A 182 24.78 6.68 4.24
N ASP A 183 25.69 7.14 5.09
CA ASP A 183 25.97 8.57 5.21
C ASP A 183 26.81 9.10 4.04
N TYR A 184 27.03 10.42 4.05
CA TYR A 184 27.85 11.09 3.06
C TYR A 184 29.28 10.55 3.04
N LEU A 185 29.88 10.25 4.20
CA LEU A 185 31.28 9.82 4.29
C LEU A 185 31.49 8.44 3.64
N CYS A 186 30.67 7.46 3.97
CA CYS A 186 30.69 6.14 3.32
C CYS A 186 30.50 6.26 1.80
N THR A 187 29.49 7.04 1.38
CA THR A 187 29.16 7.19 -0.05
C THR A 187 30.30 7.88 -0.80
N GLN A 188 30.88 8.92 -0.19
CA GLN A 188 31.99 9.67 -0.71
C GLN A 188 33.21 8.77 -0.95
N GLU A 189 33.69 8.11 0.09
CA GLU A 189 34.92 7.32 0.05
C GLU A 189 34.83 6.15 -0.94
N VAL A 190 33.67 5.50 -1.04
CA VAL A 190 33.44 4.41 -1.99
C VAL A 190 33.39 4.95 -3.42
N ASN A 191 32.54 5.95 -3.70
CA ASN A 191 32.34 6.46 -5.07
C ASN A 191 33.54 7.26 -5.63
N TYR A 192 34.50 7.66 -4.78
CA TYR A 192 35.76 8.28 -5.23
C TYR A 192 36.82 7.30 -5.74
N GLN A 193 36.68 6.00 -5.45
CA GLN A 193 37.63 4.97 -5.90
C GLN A 193 37.68 4.86 -7.42
N ALA A 194 36.59 5.19 -8.12
CA ALA A 194 36.45 5.04 -9.56
C ALA A 194 36.72 3.59 -10.01
N ASP A 195 36.19 2.63 -9.25
CA ASP A 195 36.24 1.20 -9.53
C ASP A 195 34.83 0.64 -9.80
N LYS A 196 34.69 -0.67 -10.02
CA LYS A 196 33.40 -1.29 -10.31
C LYS A 196 32.37 -1.20 -9.18
N PHE A 197 32.79 -0.89 -7.96
CA PHE A 197 31.95 -0.74 -6.77
C PHE A 197 31.67 0.72 -6.44
N GLY A 198 32.41 1.66 -7.02
CA GLY A 198 32.28 3.08 -6.74
C GLY A 198 32.61 3.93 -7.96
N ASP A 199 31.58 4.30 -8.70
CA ASP A 199 31.67 5.15 -9.89
C ASP A 199 30.34 5.88 -10.14
N CYS A 200 30.34 6.84 -11.06
CA CYS A 200 29.17 7.57 -11.53
C CYS A 200 28.90 7.23 -13.01
N ASP A 201 28.24 6.10 -13.25
CA ASP A 201 27.88 5.58 -14.58
C ASP A 201 29.11 5.23 -15.43
N GLY A 202 29.99 4.41 -14.87
CA GLY A 202 31.25 3.96 -15.45
C GLY A 202 32.36 5.01 -15.47
N LYS A 203 32.15 6.17 -14.82
CA LYS A 203 33.10 7.30 -14.81
C LYS A 203 33.45 7.69 -13.39
N ARG A 204 34.58 8.38 -13.23
CA ARG A 204 34.93 9.02 -11.95
C ARG A 204 33.86 10.04 -11.56
N CYS A 205 33.38 9.95 -10.33
CA CYS A 205 32.41 10.90 -9.80
C CYS A 205 32.99 12.32 -9.65
N LEU A 206 32.18 13.32 -10.00
CA LEU A 206 32.41 14.71 -9.61
C LEU A 206 31.98 14.88 -8.15
N LEU A 207 32.57 15.85 -7.44
CA LEU A 207 32.29 16.11 -6.02
C LEU A 207 30.80 16.28 -5.73
N TRP A 208 30.10 17.03 -6.57
CA TRP A 208 28.66 17.29 -6.42
C TRP A 208 27.77 16.13 -6.89
N SER A 209 28.31 15.10 -7.55
CA SER A 209 27.56 13.94 -8.04
C SER A 209 27.84 12.66 -7.25
N VAL A 210 28.67 12.72 -6.21
CA VAL A 210 29.12 11.53 -5.48
C VAL A 210 27.99 10.74 -4.84
N LEU A 211 26.86 11.40 -4.53
CA LEU A 211 25.63 10.78 -4.01
C LEU A 211 24.75 10.12 -5.09
N CYS A 212 25.09 10.27 -6.36
CA CYS A 212 24.34 9.74 -7.50
C CYS A 212 25.04 8.58 -8.22
N GLY A 213 26.18 8.13 -7.70
CA GLY A 213 26.95 7.02 -8.26
C GLY A 213 26.39 5.65 -7.87
N LYS A 214 27.28 4.73 -7.51
CA LYS A 214 26.91 3.43 -6.94
C LYS A 214 26.15 3.61 -5.63
N LEU A 215 25.20 2.70 -5.39
CA LEU A 215 24.44 2.64 -4.16
C LEU A 215 25.33 2.15 -3.03
N VAL A 216 25.54 3.01 -2.03
CA VAL A 216 26.31 2.69 -0.83
C VAL A 216 25.38 2.57 0.36
N CYS A 217 25.54 1.50 1.14
CA CYS A 217 24.69 1.19 2.27
C CYS A 217 25.51 0.92 3.53
N HIS A 218 25.00 1.27 4.71
CA HIS A 218 25.50 0.74 5.97
C HIS A 218 25.01 -0.70 6.14
N TRP A 219 25.90 -1.59 6.56
CA TRP A 219 25.61 -2.98 6.90
C TRP A 219 25.74 -3.20 8.40
N THR A 220 24.64 -3.60 9.06
CA THR A 220 24.59 -3.72 10.53
C THR A 220 24.54 -5.17 11.01
N HIS A 221 24.88 -6.14 10.15
CA HIS A 221 24.85 -7.56 10.50
C HIS A 221 26.25 -8.18 10.48
N THR A 222 26.47 -9.21 11.30
CA THR A 222 27.79 -9.84 11.46
C THR A 222 28.12 -10.84 10.35
N ARG A 223 27.09 -11.32 9.63
CA ARG A 223 27.26 -12.29 8.54
C ARG A 223 27.46 -11.57 7.21
N ILE A 224 28.30 -12.15 6.36
CA ILE A 224 28.47 -11.75 4.96
C ILE A 224 27.16 -12.02 4.20
N LEU A 225 26.85 -11.17 3.22
CA LEU A 225 25.69 -11.31 2.37
C LEU A 225 25.76 -12.59 1.53
N PRO A 226 24.78 -13.50 1.62
CA PRO A 226 24.73 -14.69 0.80
C PRO A 226 24.12 -14.39 -0.58
N ILE A 227 24.71 -13.46 -1.33
CA ILE A 227 24.25 -13.02 -2.65
C ILE A 227 25.14 -13.61 -3.75
N THR A 228 24.54 -14.13 -4.81
CA THR A 228 25.24 -14.74 -5.96
C THR A 228 25.28 -13.87 -7.21
N ASP A 229 24.34 -12.92 -7.31
CA ASP A 229 24.11 -12.14 -8.53
C ASP A 229 25.09 -10.96 -8.67
N PHE A 230 25.69 -10.55 -7.56
CA PHE A 230 26.54 -9.37 -7.45
C PHE A 230 27.88 -9.70 -6.77
N ASP A 231 28.94 -9.01 -7.18
CA ASP A 231 30.12 -8.87 -6.33
C ASP A 231 29.89 -7.77 -5.31
N VAL A 232 30.31 -7.96 -4.06
CA VAL A 232 30.08 -7.01 -2.96
C VAL A 232 31.41 -6.55 -2.38
N GLN A 233 31.59 -5.23 -2.22
CA GLN A 233 32.69 -4.61 -1.49
C GLN A 233 32.23 -4.29 -0.07
N TYR A 234 33.10 -4.56 0.90
CA TYR A 234 32.93 -4.17 2.30
C TYR A 234 34.07 -3.22 2.68
N THR A 235 33.72 -2.04 3.17
CA THR A 235 34.68 -1.00 3.54
C THR A 235 34.36 -0.50 4.95
N TYR A 236 35.35 -0.46 5.85
CA TYR A 236 35.15 0.01 7.23
C TYR A 236 35.56 1.48 7.33
N ILE A 237 34.60 2.37 7.60
CA ILE A 237 34.80 3.82 7.63
C ILE A 237 34.05 4.39 8.83
N GLY A 238 34.75 5.19 9.66
CA GLY A 238 34.12 5.95 10.74
C GLY A 238 33.36 5.11 11.77
N GLY A 239 33.71 3.83 11.96
CA GLY A 239 32.98 2.93 12.85
C GLY A 239 31.85 2.13 12.18
N HIS A 240 31.58 2.37 10.90
CA HIS A 240 30.53 1.74 10.12
C HIS A 240 31.10 0.83 9.04
N VAL A 241 30.35 -0.21 8.69
CA VAL A 241 30.64 -1.06 7.53
C VAL A 241 29.81 -0.54 6.36
N CYS A 242 30.47 0.10 5.40
CA CYS A 242 29.88 0.51 4.14
C CYS A 242 29.94 -0.66 3.16
N ILE A 243 28.86 -0.91 2.44
CA ILE A 243 28.80 -1.91 1.39
C ILE A 243 28.36 -1.29 0.07
N SER A 244 28.94 -1.77 -1.02
CA SER A 244 28.53 -1.47 -2.39
C SER A 244 28.65 -2.72 -3.24
N ALA A 245 28.01 -2.75 -4.40
CA ALA A 245 27.98 -3.91 -5.26
C ALA A 245 28.21 -3.58 -6.73
N ALA A 246 28.63 -4.61 -7.47
CA ALA A 246 28.77 -4.57 -8.91
C ALA A 246 28.03 -5.77 -9.53
N GLY A 247 27.21 -5.51 -10.54
CA GLY A 247 26.60 -6.56 -11.37
C GLY A 247 27.66 -7.43 -12.03
N ARG A 248 27.44 -8.75 -12.06
CA ARG A 248 28.27 -9.67 -12.84
C ARG A 248 27.89 -9.58 -14.33
N PRO A 249 28.79 -9.87 -15.28
CA PRO A 249 28.54 -9.68 -16.72
C PRO A 249 27.28 -10.36 -17.30
N ASN A 250 26.71 -11.33 -16.59
CA ASN A 250 25.48 -12.06 -16.99
C ASN A 250 24.25 -11.69 -16.14
N SER A 251 24.35 -10.73 -15.22
CA SER A 251 23.24 -10.34 -14.34
C SER A 251 22.44 -9.19 -14.94
N ALA A 252 21.21 -9.48 -15.37
CA ALA A 252 20.14 -8.56 -15.81
C ALA A 252 20.48 -7.48 -16.88
N PRO A 253 19.52 -7.05 -17.72
CA PRO A 253 19.77 -6.01 -18.74
C PRO A 253 20.16 -4.64 -18.18
N ARG A 254 20.00 -4.40 -16.87
CA ARG A 254 20.19 -3.10 -16.24
C ARG A 254 20.81 -3.27 -14.86
N ASP A 255 21.92 -2.58 -14.63
CA ASP A 255 22.65 -2.63 -13.35
C ASP A 255 21.83 -1.96 -12.23
N LYS A 256 21.31 -2.76 -11.30
CA LYS A 256 20.51 -2.31 -10.15
C LYS A 256 21.37 -1.80 -8.98
N THR A 257 22.70 -1.79 -9.13
CA THR A 257 23.65 -1.38 -8.09
C THR A 257 23.94 0.13 -8.06
N TYR A 258 23.33 0.91 -8.97
CA TYR A 258 23.39 2.37 -8.96
C TYR A 258 22.23 2.99 -8.19
N ILE A 259 22.45 4.20 -7.67
CA ILE A 259 21.37 5.05 -7.14
C ILE A 259 20.29 5.24 -8.21
N GLY A 260 19.03 5.02 -7.84
CA GLY A 260 17.91 5.18 -8.75
C GLY A 260 17.70 6.65 -9.14
N ASP A 261 17.30 6.88 -10.39
CA ASP A 261 16.87 8.21 -10.85
C ASP A 261 15.75 8.76 -9.94
N GLY A 262 15.79 10.08 -9.67
CA GLY A 262 14.86 10.77 -8.78
C GLY A 262 15.23 10.75 -7.30
N THR A 263 16.31 10.06 -6.90
CA THR A 263 16.78 10.06 -5.51
C THR A 263 17.37 11.43 -5.13
N ILE A 264 17.11 11.91 -3.91
CA ILE A 264 17.65 13.19 -3.42
C ILE A 264 19.18 13.13 -3.31
N CYS A 265 19.86 14.15 -3.82
CA CYS A 265 21.30 14.33 -3.67
C CYS A 265 21.70 15.66 -3.03
N ASP A 266 20.79 16.64 -3.00
CA ASP A 266 21.00 17.95 -2.38
C ASP A 266 19.64 18.65 -2.25
N GLU A 267 19.61 19.82 -1.60
CA GLU A 267 18.41 20.64 -1.53
C GLU A 267 17.93 21.03 -2.94
N ASN A 268 16.68 20.70 -3.28
CA ASN A 268 16.07 20.89 -4.60
C ASN A 268 16.86 20.24 -5.77
N LYS A 269 17.62 19.16 -5.50
CA LYS A 269 18.32 18.38 -6.54
C LYS A 269 18.06 16.89 -6.40
N ALA A 270 18.04 16.22 -7.54
CA ALA A 270 17.89 14.77 -7.61
C ALA A 270 18.89 14.14 -8.59
N CYS A 271 19.13 12.85 -8.39
CA CYS A 271 20.01 12.06 -9.24
C CYS A 271 19.34 11.71 -10.56
N PHE A 272 20.04 11.96 -11.66
CA PHE A 272 19.66 11.49 -12.98
C PHE A 272 20.91 11.04 -13.74
N ARG A 273 20.96 9.77 -14.14
CA ARG A 273 22.07 9.19 -14.92
C ARG A 273 23.45 9.50 -14.30
N GLY A 274 23.62 9.17 -13.02
CA GLY A 274 24.90 9.36 -12.32
C GLY A 274 25.23 10.81 -11.94
N SER A 275 24.34 11.77 -12.18
CA SER A 275 24.60 13.20 -11.94
C SER A 275 23.56 13.84 -11.02
N CYS A 276 24.01 14.68 -10.10
CA CYS A 276 23.12 15.47 -9.23
C CYS A 276 22.69 16.76 -9.94
N GLN A 277 21.40 16.89 -10.24
CA GLN A 277 20.88 17.98 -11.07
C GLN A 277 19.70 18.68 -10.38
N PRO A 278 19.49 19.99 -10.61
CA PRO A 278 18.29 20.69 -10.12
C PRO A 278 17.01 20.00 -10.59
N ILE A 279 16.05 19.81 -9.68
CA ILE A 279 14.77 19.16 -10.01
C ILE A 279 14.01 19.92 -11.10
N SER A 280 14.14 21.25 -11.14
CA SER A 280 13.52 22.12 -12.14
C SER A 280 14.06 21.93 -13.56
N ALA A 281 15.21 21.27 -13.73
CA ALA A 281 15.76 20.96 -15.05
C ALA A 281 15.16 19.68 -15.65
N ASN A 282 14.39 18.91 -14.89
CA ASN A 282 13.75 17.69 -15.38
C ASN A 282 12.53 18.04 -16.26
N LYS A 283 12.41 17.38 -17.41
CA LYS A 283 11.29 17.58 -18.35
C LYS A 283 9.93 17.17 -17.79
N ASN A 284 9.92 16.21 -16.86
CA ASN A 284 8.72 15.73 -16.19
C ASN A 284 8.41 16.51 -14.91
N TYR A 285 9.19 17.56 -14.60
CA TYR A 285 8.90 18.41 -13.45
C TYR A 285 7.58 19.15 -13.68
N THR A 286 6.63 18.93 -12.78
CA THR A 286 5.31 19.54 -12.86
C THR A 286 5.37 21.07 -12.75
N THR A 287 4.45 21.75 -13.44
CA THR A 287 4.23 23.19 -13.24
C THR A 287 3.37 23.48 -12.02
N CYS A 288 2.70 22.47 -11.47
CA CYS A 288 1.92 22.55 -10.25
C CYS A 288 2.85 22.70 -9.05
N ASN A 289 2.61 23.73 -8.24
CA ASN A 289 3.38 23.96 -7.02
C ASN A 289 2.50 23.62 -5.81
N SER A 290 2.76 22.50 -5.14
CA SER A 290 1.96 22.02 -4.00
C SER A 290 1.82 23.06 -2.86
N THR A 291 2.84 23.89 -2.63
CA THR A 291 2.78 24.96 -1.61
C THR A 291 1.80 26.08 -1.99
N ARG A 292 1.67 26.41 -3.27
CA ARG A 292 0.82 27.52 -3.74
C ARG A 292 -0.53 27.05 -4.29
N HIS A 293 -0.53 26.08 -5.19
CA HIS A 293 -1.73 25.57 -5.88
C HIS A 293 -2.58 24.69 -4.97
N CYS A 294 -1.95 23.93 -4.07
CA CYS A 294 -2.61 23.04 -3.12
C CYS A 294 -2.63 23.62 -1.69
N ASN A 295 -2.39 24.93 -1.54
CA ASN A 295 -2.36 25.64 -0.25
C ASN A 295 -1.45 24.98 0.82
N GLY A 296 -0.45 24.19 0.41
CA GLY A 296 0.43 23.45 1.32
C GLY A 296 -0.25 22.30 2.08
N HIS A 297 -1.44 21.87 1.65
CA HIS A 297 -2.26 20.82 2.28
C HIS A 297 -2.58 19.69 1.29
N GLY A 298 -1.58 19.33 0.50
CA GLY A 298 -1.64 18.31 -0.52
C GLY A 298 -0.42 18.33 -1.43
N VAL A 299 -0.35 17.37 -2.33
CA VAL A 299 0.71 17.24 -3.35
C VAL A 299 0.10 17.29 -4.75
N CYS A 300 0.87 17.69 -5.75
CA CYS A 300 0.43 17.59 -7.13
C CYS A 300 0.52 16.13 -7.61
N ASN A 301 -0.43 15.71 -8.44
CA ASN A 301 -0.43 14.39 -9.08
C ASN A 301 0.04 14.49 -10.54
N ASP A 302 0.15 13.35 -11.21
CA ASP A 302 0.58 13.23 -12.61
C ASP A 302 -0.40 13.81 -13.65
N GLU A 303 -1.57 14.27 -13.20
CA GLU A 303 -2.55 15.04 -13.98
C GLU A 303 -2.47 16.56 -13.69
N ASP A 304 -1.38 17.02 -13.04
CA ASP A 304 -1.15 18.42 -12.64
C ASP A 304 -2.27 19.01 -11.74
N VAL A 305 -3.01 18.17 -11.01
CA VAL A 305 -4.03 18.57 -10.02
C VAL A 305 -3.64 18.17 -8.60
N CYS A 306 -4.26 18.81 -7.62
CA CYS A 306 -3.95 18.57 -6.22
C CYS A 306 -4.62 17.28 -5.69
N HIS A 307 -3.82 16.43 -5.05
CA HIS A 307 -4.26 15.38 -4.14
C HIS A 307 -4.14 15.90 -2.71
N CYS A 308 -5.29 16.09 -2.04
CA CYS A 308 -5.38 16.81 -0.77
C CYS A 308 -5.29 15.91 0.46
N ASP A 309 -4.74 16.46 1.54
CA ASP A 309 -4.71 15.83 2.85
C ASP A 309 -6.13 15.69 3.45
N PRO A 310 -6.36 14.74 4.37
CA PRO A 310 -7.57 14.69 5.16
C PRO A 310 -7.89 16.02 5.85
N GLY A 311 -9.15 16.44 5.82
CA GLY A 311 -9.60 17.76 6.26
C GLY A 311 -9.49 18.86 5.21
N TYR A 312 -9.05 18.54 3.99
CA TYR A 312 -8.97 19.47 2.85
C TYR A 312 -9.64 18.86 1.61
N ALA A 313 -10.16 19.71 0.72
CA ALA A 313 -10.89 19.25 -0.46
C ALA A 313 -10.29 19.78 -1.78
N PRO A 314 -10.23 18.95 -2.84
CA PRO A 314 -9.84 19.39 -4.17
C PRO A 314 -10.84 20.43 -4.73
N PRO A 315 -10.44 21.25 -5.72
CA PRO A 315 -9.20 21.16 -6.50
C PRO A 315 -7.98 21.89 -5.91
N HIS A 316 -8.16 22.69 -4.84
CA HIS A 316 -7.08 23.54 -4.30
C HIS A 316 -6.71 23.22 -2.85
N CYS A 317 -7.23 22.13 -2.28
CA CYS A 317 -7.02 21.74 -0.89
C CYS A 317 -7.36 22.86 0.09
N LYS A 318 -8.60 23.35 -0.01
CA LYS A 318 -9.16 24.30 0.97
C LYS A 318 -9.69 23.54 2.18
N ALA A 319 -9.50 24.11 3.36
CA ALA A 319 -9.93 23.52 4.63
C ALA A 319 -11.43 23.19 4.59
N THR A 320 -11.72 21.90 4.73
CA THR A 320 -13.05 21.30 4.70
C THR A 320 -13.06 20.17 5.73
N PRO A 321 -13.42 20.45 7.01
CA PRO A 321 -13.16 19.55 8.13
C PRO A 321 -13.70 18.12 8.01
N SER A 322 -14.78 17.91 7.25
CA SER A 322 -15.37 16.59 7.01
C SER A 322 -14.79 15.87 5.79
N SER A 323 -13.73 16.41 5.18
CA SER A 323 -13.15 15.87 3.95
C SER A 323 -12.21 14.70 4.21
N PRO A 324 -12.36 13.58 3.48
CA PRO A 324 -11.39 12.50 3.53
C PRO A 324 -10.08 12.86 2.79
N GLY A 325 -10.04 13.98 2.06
CA GLY A 325 -8.93 14.33 1.19
C GLY A 325 -9.16 13.88 -0.25
N GLY A 326 -8.09 13.53 -0.96
CA GLY A 326 -8.15 12.96 -2.30
C GLY A 326 -7.98 13.96 -3.43
N SER A 327 -8.17 13.49 -4.67
CA SER A 327 -7.97 14.26 -5.90
C SER A 327 -9.27 14.37 -6.69
N LEU A 328 -9.36 15.34 -7.61
CA LEU A 328 -10.55 15.52 -8.43
C LEU A 328 -10.89 14.29 -9.30
N TYR A 329 -9.88 13.52 -9.68
CA TYR A 329 -9.99 12.41 -10.63
C TYR A 329 -9.88 11.03 -9.98
N ASP A 330 -9.85 10.96 -8.65
CA ASP A 330 -9.73 9.70 -7.91
C ASP A 330 -11.01 8.86 -7.90
N GLY A 331 -12.09 9.34 -8.54
CA GLY A 331 -13.38 8.68 -8.60
C GLY A 331 -14.23 8.77 -7.33
N PHE A 332 -13.72 9.37 -6.24
CA PHE A 332 -14.50 9.66 -5.05
C PHE A 332 -15.34 10.93 -5.23
N TRP A 333 -14.77 11.96 -5.86
CA TRP A 333 -15.40 13.27 -6.01
C TRP A 333 -16.26 13.38 -7.26
N TYR A 334 -17.43 14.02 -7.14
CA TYR A 334 -18.26 14.41 -8.29
C TYR A 334 -18.08 15.91 -8.59
N TRP A 335 -17.84 16.25 -9.85
CA TRP A 335 -17.75 17.64 -10.28
C TRP A 335 -19.14 18.23 -10.57
N ASP A 336 -19.58 19.18 -9.75
CA ASP A 336 -20.81 19.93 -9.99
C ASP A 336 -20.53 21.15 -10.88
N SER A 337 -20.83 21.02 -12.18
CA SER A 337 -20.64 22.10 -13.16
C SER A 337 -21.40 23.39 -12.84
N LYS A 338 -22.49 23.34 -12.07
CA LYS A 338 -23.25 24.54 -11.66
C LYS A 338 -22.56 25.29 -10.54
N LYS A 339 -21.96 24.56 -9.59
CA LYS A 339 -21.22 25.12 -8.45
C LYS A 339 -19.74 25.35 -8.73
N LYS A 340 -19.22 24.80 -9.85
CA LYS A 340 -17.79 24.76 -10.21
C LYS A 340 -16.93 24.25 -9.05
N ALA A 341 -17.38 23.18 -8.41
CA ALA A 341 -16.75 22.63 -7.21
C ALA A 341 -16.86 21.10 -7.17
N ALA A 342 -15.86 20.47 -6.55
CA ALA A 342 -15.93 19.07 -6.19
C ALA A 342 -16.91 18.88 -5.03
N VAL A 343 -17.84 17.95 -5.17
CA VAL A 343 -18.87 17.65 -4.17
C VAL A 343 -18.72 16.20 -3.74
N MET A 344 -18.71 15.98 -2.41
CA MET A 344 -18.68 14.63 -1.87
C MET A 344 -20.00 13.90 -2.15
N PRO A 345 -19.97 12.60 -2.47
CA PRO A 345 -21.18 11.79 -2.55
C PRO A 345 -21.87 11.80 -1.19
N THR A 346 -23.08 12.37 -1.14
CA THR A 346 -23.93 12.23 0.03
C THR A 346 -24.32 10.76 0.13
N LYS A 347 -23.73 10.01 1.06
CA LYS A 347 -24.30 8.73 1.47
C LYS A 347 -25.71 9.04 1.99
N LYS A 348 -26.73 8.88 1.14
CA LYS A 348 -28.04 8.48 1.65
C LYS A 348 -27.78 7.13 2.27
N LEU A 349 -27.52 7.11 3.57
CA LEU A 349 -27.66 5.89 4.31
C LEU A 349 -29.11 5.48 4.04
N HIS A 350 -29.33 4.50 3.17
CA HIS A 350 -30.51 3.68 3.27
C HIS A 350 -30.34 2.96 4.59
N VAL A 351 -30.67 3.66 5.69
CA VAL A 351 -31.18 3.02 6.88
C VAL A 351 -32.34 2.22 6.33
N ALA A 352 -32.14 0.92 6.17
CA ALA A 352 -33.24 0.00 6.06
C ALA A 352 -34.16 0.41 7.21
N SER A 353 -35.33 0.96 6.88
CA SER A 353 -36.36 1.33 7.85
C SER A 353 -36.81 0.03 8.49
N GLY A 354 -36.00 -0.45 9.42
CA GLY A 354 -36.23 -1.63 10.20
C GLY A 354 -37.35 -1.24 11.13
N LYS A 355 -38.52 -1.84 10.91
CA LYS A 355 -39.74 -1.77 11.72
C LYS A 355 -39.54 -2.30 13.16
N ASN A 356 -38.34 -2.17 13.72
CA ASN A 356 -37.92 -2.75 15.00
C ASN A 356 -37.81 -1.70 16.12
N GLY A 357 -37.95 -0.41 15.82
CA GLY A 357 -37.96 0.65 16.86
C GLY A 357 -39.08 0.47 17.88
N LEU A 358 -40.23 -0.05 17.46
CA LEU A 358 -41.37 -0.32 18.34
C LEU A 358 -41.12 -1.53 19.26
N LEU A 359 -40.41 -2.55 18.76
CA LEU A 359 -40.01 -3.72 19.54
C LEU A 359 -38.94 -3.38 20.59
N ILE A 360 -37.95 -2.54 20.23
CA ILE A 360 -36.92 -2.10 21.18
C ILE A 360 -37.55 -1.22 22.28
N SER A 361 -38.46 -0.31 21.90
CA SER A 361 -39.22 0.51 22.86
C SER A 361 -40.06 -0.36 23.80
N PHE A 362 -40.75 -1.39 23.28
CA PHE A 362 -41.53 -2.32 24.09
C PHE A 362 -40.66 -3.12 25.07
N CYS A 363 -39.50 -3.61 24.63
CA CYS A 363 -38.57 -4.33 25.50
C CYS A 363 -38.04 -3.46 26.65
N ILE A 364 -37.70 -2.20 26.38
CA ILE A 364 -37.25 -1.25 27.40
C ILE A 364 -38.39 -0.93 28.38
N PHE A 365 -39.61 -0.72 27.88
CA PHE A 365 -40.74 -0.46 28.75
C PHE A 365 -41.05 -1.65 29.67
N LEU A 366 -40.93 -2.87 29.16
CA LEU A 366 -41.19 -4.10 29.91
C LEU A 366 -40.16 -4.33 31.02
N THR A 367 -38.88 -3.98 30.80
CA THR A 367 -37.86 -4.04 31.86
C THR A 367 -38.12 -3.00 32.95
N PHE A 368 -38.57 -1.80 32.60
CA PHE A 368 -38.97 -0.79 33.58
C PHE A 368 -40.18 -1.22 34.42
N LEU A 369 -41.21 -1.82 33.80
CA LEU A 369 -42.37 -2.33 34.52
C LEU A 369 -42.00 -3.44 35.52
N LEU A 370 -41.11 -4.36 35.13
CA LEU A 370 -40.61 -5.41 36.02
C LEU A 370 -39.83 -4.82 37.21
N LEU A 371 -38.99 -3.81 36.98
CA LEU A 371 -38.27 -3.13 38.06
C LEU A 371 -39.22 -2.41 39.03
N ILE A 372 -40.25 -1.73 38.52
CA ILE A 372 -41.26 -1.06 39.35
C ILE A 372 -42.04 -2.08 40.18
N ALA A 373 -42.41 -3.22 39.62
CA ALA A 373 -43.08 -4.29 40.35
C ALA A 373 -42.20 -4.86 41.48
N ILE A 374 -40.91 -5.07 41.23
CA ILE A 374 -39.95 -5.53 42.25
C ILE A 374 -39.81 -4.50 43.38
N ILE A 375 -39.72 -3.21 43.04
CA ILE A 375 -39.64 -2.12 44.03
C ILE A 375 -40.93 -2.05 44.85
N ALA A 376 -42.10 -2.14 44.23
CA ALA A 376 -43.38 -2.15 44.91
C ALA A 376 -43.53 -3.33 45.88
N LEU A 377 -43.12 -4.54 45.47
CA LEU A 377 -43.10 -5.72 46.33
C LEU A 377 -42.15 -5.55 47.53
N LYS A 378 -40.96 -4.95 47.31
CA LYS A 378 -40.04 -4.62 48.40
C LYS A 378 -40.60 -3.55 49.34
N TRP A 379 -41.23 -2.51 48.81
CA TRP A 379 -41.89 -1.47 49.60
C TRP A 379 -43.05 -2.03 50.42
N ASN A 380 -43.84 -2.96 49.87
CA ASN A 380 -44.93 -3.60 50.60
C ASN A 380 -44.40 -4.46 51.76
N LYS A 381 -43.28 -5.19 51.55
CA LYS A 381 -42.57 -5.87 52.64
C LYS A 381 -42.08 -4.90 53.72
N ILE A 382 -41.50 -3.76 53.36
CA ILE A 382 -41.04 -2.75 54.32
C ILE A 382 -42.20 -2.11 55.09
N LYS A 383 -43.34 -1.87 54.42
CA LYS A 383 -44.54 -1.30 55.04
C LYS A 383 -45.24 -2.27 55.99
N PHE A 384 -45.17 -3.57 55.72
CA PHE A 384 -45.64 -4.62 56.63
C PHE A 384 -44.83 -4.64 57.93
N TRP A 385 -43.49 -4.57 57.86
CA TRP A 385 -42.62 -4.56 59.04
C TRP A 385 -42.74 -3.27 59.87
N LYS A 386 -43.05 -2.13 59.24
CA LYS A 386 -43.30 -0.87 59.96
C LYS A 386 -44.62 -0.82 60.72
N ARG A 387 -45.55 -1.75 60.50
CA ARG A 387 -46.85 -1.79 61.20
C ARG A 387 -46.80 -2.60 62.50
N GLU A 388 -45.78 -3.42 62.72
CA GLU A 388 -45.61 -4.20 63.95
C GLU A 388 -44.80 -3.47 65.05
N THR A 389 -44.00 -2.46 64.72
CA THR A 389 -43.11 -1.75 65.68
C THR A 389 -43.67 -0.44 66.24
N VAL A 390 -45.00 -0.30 66.39
CA VAL A 390 -45.64 0.92 66.98
C VAL A 390 -46.30 0.67 68.35
N ASN A 391 -46.19 -0.54 68.92
CA ASN A 391 -46.52 -0.77 70.33
C ASN A 391 -45.25 -0.94 71.16
N GLU A 392 -45.18 -0.22 72.29
CA GLU A 392 -44.08 -0.08 73.26
C GLU A 392 -42.96 0.90 72.82
N GLY A 393 -42.61 1.95 73.55
CA GLY A 393 -42.86 2.38 74.92
C GLY A 393 -41.77 3.41 75.28
N SER A 394 -42.11 4.39 76.12
CA SER A 394 -41.48 5.71 76.31
C SER A 394 -40.38 5.85 77.40
N MET A 395 -39.70 7.02 77.38
CA MET A 395 -38.96 7.75 78.47
C MET A 395 -37.49 7.35 78.77
N SER A 396 -36.52 8.21 79.13
CA SER A 396 -36.43 9.67 79.39
C SER A 396 -34.98 10.20 79.24
N GLU A 397 -34.89 11.49 78.91
CA GLU A 397 -33.99 12.58 79.37
C GLU A 397 -32.49 12.40 79.69
N GLY A 398 -31.70 13.36 79.19
CA GLY A 398 -30.53 13.89 79.92
C GLY A 398 -29.65 14.83 79.07
N ASN A 399 -29.72 16.12 79.39
CA ASN A 399 -29.15 17.29 78.73
C ASN A 399 -27.68 17.57 79.16
N SER A 400 -26.84 18.17 78.30
CA SER A 400 -26.15 19.47 78.56
C SER A 400 -25.03 19.80 77.55
N ASN A 401 -24.98 21.09 77.21
CA ASN A 401 -24.13 21.82 76.26
C ASN A 401 -22.68 22.11 76.73
N LYS A 402 -21.76 22.26 75.77
CA LYS A 402 -20.86 23.44 75.51
C LYS A 402 -19.67 23.00 74.62
N GLN A 403 -19.58 23.43 73.36
CA GLN A 403 -18.95 24.67 72.88
C GLN A 403 -17.45 24.76 73.18
N VAL A 404 -16.58 24.56 72.16
CA VAL A 404 -15.40 25.42 71.85
C VAL A 404 -14.99 25.19 70.39
N VAL A 405 -14.82 26.31 69.70
CA VAL A 405 -14.27 26.53 68.36
C VAL A 405 -12.75 26.34 68.37
N HIS A 406 -12.15 25.71 67.36
CA HIS A 406 -10.95 26.25 66.71
C HIS A 406 -10.67 25.64 65.33
N LYS A 407 -10.53 26.55 64.37
CA LYS A 407 -10.11 26.40 62.99
C LYS A 407 -8.60 26.67 62.95
N VAL A 408 -7.77 25.80 62.37
CA VAL A 408 -6.48 26.20 61.78
C VAL A 408 -6.17 25.33 60.56
N GLN A 409 -5.81 26.04 59.49
CA GLN A 409 -5.42 25.63 58.16
C GLN A 409 -3.96 26.09 57.99
N ALA A 410 -3.09 25.27 57.38
CA ALA A 410 -1.72 25.61 56.89
C ALA A 410 -1.17 24.34 56.20
N VAL A 411 -0.73 24.23 54.93
CA VAL A 411 0.00 25.14 53.99
C VAL A 411 1.20 25.74 54.71
N THR A 412 2.46 25.39 54.46
CA THR A 412 3.29 25.49 53.23
C THR A 412 4.63 24.77 53.57
N LYS A 413 5.50 24.36 52.64
CA LYS A 413 6.26 25.23 51.73
C LYS A 413 6.99 24.39 50.70
#